data_AF-A0A1F6G4F3-F1
#
_entry.id   AF-A0A1F6G4F3-F1
#
_cell.length_a   1.000
_cell.length_b   1.000
_cell.length_c   1.000
_cell.angle_alpha   90.00
_cell.angle_beta   90.00
_cell.angle_gamma   90.00
#
_symmetry.space_group_name_H-M   'P 1'
#
loop_
_entity.id
_entity.type
_entity.pdbx_description
1 polymer ?
#
loop_
_entity_poly.entity_id
_entity_poly.type
_entity_poly.pdbx_seq_one_letter_code
_entity_poly.pdbx_strand_id
1 'polypeptide(L)' 'MPPSGFGKKAVKGLLTFVEGNYEDLLAEVQSGKHPTVEAAIEYELSQLKKALEKLHINPEGDLVERP' A
#
# COMPACT_ATOMS: atom_id res chain seq x y z
N MET A 1 -8.89 6.89 -23.22
CA MET A 1 -7.83 7.47 -22.38
C MET A 1 -8.16 7.11 -20.94
N PRO A 2 -7.23 6.58 -20.13
CA PRO A 2 -7.52 6.40 -18.73
C PRO A 2 -7.75 7.77 -18.10
N PRO A 3 -8.65 7.90 -17.11
CA PRO A 3 -8.92 9.15 -16.44
C PRO A 3 -7.63 9.75 -15.85
N SER A 4 -7.57 11.08 -15.82
CA SER A 4 -6.40 11.95 -15.65
C SER A 4 -5.60 11.81 -14.34
N GLY A 5 -5.91 10.86 -13.46
CA GLY A 5 -5.29 10.72 -12.14
C GLY A 5 -4.06 9.81 -12.07
N PHE A 6 -3.91 8.83 -12.98
CA PHE A 6 -2.83 7.83 -12.91
C PHE A 6 -1.81 8.01 -14.03
N GLY A 7 -1.01 9.08 -13.93
CA GLY A 7 0.16 9.23 -14.79
C GLY A 7 1.10 8.02 -14.65
N LYS A 8 1.84 7.67 -15.72
CA LYS A 8 2.81 6.54 -15.70
C LYS A 8 3.75 6.57 -14.51
N LYS A 9 4.13 7.77 -14.04
CA LYS A 9 4.98 7.97 -12.86
C LYS A 9 4.28 7.56 -11.56
N ALA A 10 3.00 7.88 -11.40
CA ALA A 10 2.20 7.49 -10.23
C ALA A 10 2.05 5.97 -10.16
N VAL A 11 1.75 5.31 -11.30
CA VAL A 11 1.65 3.85 -11.37
C VAL A 11 2.98 3.18 -11.03
N LYS A 12 4.12 3.71 -11.53
CA LYS A 12 5.45 3.20 -11.17
C LYS A 12 5.77 3.39 -9.69
N GLY A 13 5.42 4.55 -9.12
CA GLY A 13 5.61 4.80 -7.69
C GLY A 13 4.78 3.85 -6.82
N LEU A 14 3.53 3.58 -7.21
CA LEU A 14 2.68 2.59 -6.54
C LEU A 14 3.28 1.18 -6.64
N LEU A 15 3.80 0.78 -7.80
CA LEU A 15 4.45 -0.51 -7.96
C LEU A 15 5.65 -0.66 -7.02
N THR A 16 6.57 0.31 -7.01
CA THR A 16 7.72 0.30 -6.10
C THR A 16 7.31 0.27 -4.62
N PHE A 17 6.25 0.99 -4.27
CA PHE A 17 5.70 0.94 -2.91
C PHE A 17 5.19 -0.46 -2.55
N VAL A 18 4.41 -1.10 -3.43
CA VAL A 18 3.89 -2.46 -3.22
C VAL A 18 5.02 -3.49 -3.14
N GLU A 19 6.04 -3.37 -4.00
CA GLU A 19 7.23 -4.23 -3.97
C GLU A 19 7.94 -4.16 -2.61
N GLY A 20 8.19 -2.95 -2.09
CA GLY A 20 8.84 -2.77 -0.78
C GLY A 20 8.06 -3.40 0.37
N ASN A 21 6.73 -3.21 0.43
CA ASN A 21 5.90 -3.84 1.47
C ASN A 21 5.95 -5.38 1.39
N TYR A 22 6.07 -5.95 0.19
CA TYR A 22 6.18 -7.40 0.03
C TYR A 22 7.55 -7.92 0.51
N GLU A 23 8.64 -7.21 0.18
CA GLU A 23 9.99 -7.56 0.66
C GLU A 23 10.08 -7.48 2.18
N ASP A 24 9.51 -6.45 2.79
CA ASP A 24 9.45 -6.29 4.25
C ASP A 24 8.62 -7.42 4.90
N LEU A 25 7.42 -7.69 4.37
CA LEU A 25 6.58 -8.79 4.85
C LEU A 25 7.30 -10.14 4.76
N LEU A 26 7.99 -10.40 3.65
CA LEU A 26 8.77 -11.63 3.48
C LEU A 26 9.87 -11.76 4.55
N ALA A 27 10.59 -10.67 4.82
CA ALA A 27 11.61 -10.64 5.85
C ALA A 27 11.04 -10.89 7.26
N GLU A 28 9.89 -10.29 7.57
CA GLU A 28 9.21 -10.47 8.87
C GLU A 28 8.66 -11.88 9.09
N VAL A 29 8.14 -12.50 8.02
CA VAL A 29 7.71 -13.90 8.04
C VAL A 29 8.91 -14.82 8.26
N GLN A 30 10.02 -14.59 7.54
CA GLN A 30 11.24 -15.38 7.68
C GLN A 30 11.88 -15.22 9.06
N SER A 31 11.76 -14.05 9.69
CA SER A 31 12.29 -13.81 11.04
C SER A 31 11.43 -14.42 12.16
N GLY A 32 10.24 -14.95 11.84
CA GLY A 32 9.28 -15.46 12.83
C GLY A 32 8.69 -14.36 13.71
N LYS A 33 8.66 -13.10 13.23
CA LYS A 33 8.10 -11.96 13.99
C LYS A 33 6.61 -12.12 14.25
N HIS A 34 5.91 -12.82 13.36
CA HIS A 34 4.48 -13.10 13.42
C HIS A 34 4.22 -14.57 13.74
N PRO A 35 3.13 -14.89 14.47
CA PRO A 35 2.82 -16.26 14.88
C PRO A 35 2.43 -17.17 13.71
N THR A 36 1.85 -16.61 12.65
CA THR A 36 1.56 -17.32 11.39
C THR A 36 1.73 -16.38 10.20
N VAL A 37 1.75 -16.95 8.99
CA VAL A 37 1.80 -16.18 7.74
C VAL A 37 0.55 -15.34 7.57
N GLU A 38 -0.62 -15.87 7.93
CA GLU A 38 -1.90 -15.17 7.87
C GLU A 38 -1.90 -13.94 8.78
N ALA A 39 -1.37 -14.06 10.00
CA ALA A 39 -1.25 -12.95 10.94
C ALA A 39 -0.32 -11.85 10.40
N ALA A 40 0.77 -12.22 9.73
CA ALA A 40 1.68 -11.28 9.09
C ALA A 40 0.98 -10.50 7.95
N ILE A 41 0.21 -11.21 7.11
CA ILE A 41 -0.56 -10.59 6.01
C ILE A 41 -1.63 -9.65 6.57
N GLU A 42 -2.38 -10.07 7.59
CA GLU A 42 -3.39 -9.22 8.22
C GLU A 42 -2.79 -7.95 8.83
N TYR A 43 -1.63 -8.08 9.49
CA TYR A 43 -0.89 -6.95 10.02
C TYR A 43 -0.48 -5.98 8.90
N GLU A 44 0.15 -6.48 7.84
CA GLU A 44 0.63 -5.66 6.73
C GLU A 44 -0.52 -4.93 6.02
N LEU A 45 -1.62 -5.64 5.74
CA LEU A 45 -2.84 -5.04 5.20
C LEU A 45 -3.40 -3.94 6.10
N SER A 46 -3.30 -4.08 7.43
CA SER A 46 -3.73 -3.06 8.38
C SER A 46 -2.85 -1.80 8.32
N GLN A 47 -1.54 -1.95 8.10
CA GLN A 47 -0.61 -0.83 7.95
C GLN A 47 -0.86 -0.10 6.63
N LEU A 48 -1.04 -0.85 5.54
CA LEU A 48 -1.39 -0.30 4.24
C LEU A 48 -2.69 0.48 4.27
N LYS A 49 -3.75 -0.06 4.89
CA LYS A 49 -5.01 0.66 5.09
C LYS A 49 -4.81 1.98 5.83
N LYS A 50 -4.07 1.98 6.94
CA LYS A 50 -3.75 3.21 7.69
C LYS A 50 -2.95 4.21 6.87
N ALA A 51 -2.03 3.75 6.04
CA ALA A 51 -1.26 4.61 5.16
C ALA A 51 -2.15 5.24 4.07
N LEU A 52 -3.05 4.45 3.48
CA LEU A 52 -3.98 4.91 2.47
C LEU A 52 -5.07 5.83 3.04
N GLU A 53 -5.55 5.61 4.27
CA GLU A 53 -6.49 6.52 4.97
C GLU A 53 -5.90 7.92 5.19
N LYS A 54 -4.57 8.04 5.27
CA LYS A 54 -3.91 9.36 5.34
C LYS A 54 -3.91 10.08 4.00
N LEU A 55 -3.99 9.34 2.90
CA LEU A 55 -4.19 9.91 1.58
C LEU A 55 -5.63 10.38 1.49
N HIS A 56 -5.84 11.64 1.10
CA HIS A 56 -7.20 12.11 0.86
C HIS A 56 -7.64 11.46 -0.45
N ILE A 57 -8.59 10.53 -0.37
CA ILE A 57 -9.18 9.87 -1.54
C ILE A 57 -10.67 10.25 -1.53
N ASN A 58 -11.15 10.81 -2.64
CA ASN A 58 -12.58 11.13 -2.78
C ASN A 58 -13.41 9.84 -2.99
N PRO A 59 -14.75 9.87 -2.89
CA PRO A 59 -15.61 8.71 -3.14
C PRO A 59 -15.43 8.06 -4.52
N GLU A 60 -14.86 8.79 -5.48
CA GLU A 60 -14.58 8.35 -6.85
C GLU A 60 -13.23 7.61 -6.99
N GLY A 61 -12.40 7.58 -5.95
CA GLY A 61 -11.11 6.90 -5.93
C GLY A 61 -9.92 7.76 -6.38
N ASP A 62 -10.11 9.07 -6.53
CA ASP A 62 -9.06 10.01 -6.89
C ASP A 62 -8.32 10.52 -5.65
N LEU A 63 -6.99 10.61 -5.76
CA LEU A 63 -6.13 11.28 -4.80
C LEU A 63 -6.35 12.80 -4.88
N VAL A 64 -6.74 13.41 -3.76
CA VAL A 64 -6.94 14.85 -3.61
C VAL A 64 -5.90 15.44 -2.67
N GLU A 65 -5.35 16.61 -2.99
CA GLU A 65 -4.49 17.35 -2.06
C GLU A 65 -5.35 17.89 -0.90
N ARG A 66 -4.81 17.85 0.33
CA ARG A 66 -5.47 18.54 1.45
C ARG A 66 -5.36 20.06 1.23
N PRO A 67 -6.44 20.83 1.49
CA PRO A 67 -6.39 22.29 1.45
C PRO A 67 -5.42 22.88 2.49
#